data_AF-A0A087TVU8-F1
#
_entry.id   AF-A0A087TVU8-F1
#
_cell.length_a   1.000
_cell.length_b   1.000
_cell.length_c   1.000
_cell.angle_alpha   90.00
_cell.angle_beta   90.00
_cell.angle_gamma   90.00
#
_symmetry.space_group_name_H-M   'P 1'
#
loop_
_entity.id
_entity.type
_entity.pdbx_description
1 polymer ?
#
loop_
_entity_poly.entity_id
_entity_poly.type
_entity_poly.pdbx_seq_one_letter_code
_entity_poly.pdbx_strand_id
1 'polypeptide(L)' 'MKNLFSLIGKYSKLDLLRKRYVFTAIIRTIFIYASPAWAAVNNKDQNKLQIVQNKYLRLITQAHFYVSNDTLHKDLKN' A
#
# COMPACT_ATOMS: atom_id res chain seq x y z
N MET A 1 6.53 -4.87 -11.57
CA MET A 1 6.07 -5.05 -10.16
C MET A 1 5.96 -6.51 -9.69
N LYS A 2 6.07 -7.53 -10.55
CA LYS A 2 5.95 -8.94 -10.12
C LYS A 2 7.02 -9.36 -9.09
N ASN A 3 8.26 -8.88 -9.25
CA ASN A 3 9.37 -9.21 -8.33
C ASN A 3 9.19 -8.61 -6.93
N LEU A 4 8.61 -7.41 -6.83
CA LEU A 4 8.34 -6.75 -5.54
C LEU A 4 7.29 -7.52 -4.73
N PHE A 5 6.35 -8.17 -5.42
CA PHE A 5 5.29 -8.94 -4.78
C PHE A 5 5.83 -10.16 -4.03
N SER A 6 6.93 -10.76 -4.50
CA SER A 6 7.61 -11.85 -3.80
C SER A 6 8.21 -11.39 -2.45
N LEU A 7 8.67 -10.13 -2.37
CA LEU A 7 9.30 -9.57 -1.16
C LEU A 7 8.27 -9.05 -0.14
N ILE A 8 7.17 -8.48 -0.60
CA ILE A 8 6.17 -7.85 0.27
C ILE A 8 4.97 -8.79 0.55
N GLY A 9 4.74 -9.78 -0.31
CA GLY A 9 3.56 -10.64 -0.26
C GLY A 9 3.48 -11.56 0.96
N LYS A 10 2.38 -12.33 0.99
CA LYS A 10 2.01 -13.24 2.09
C LYS A 10 3.07 -14.26 2.43
N TYR A 11 3.69 -14.83 1.41
CA TYR A 11 4.67 -15.90 1.56
C TYR A 11 6.08 -15.39 1.81
N SER A 12 6.29 -14.07 1.86
CA SER A 12 7.59 -13.50 2.19
C SER A 12 7.92 -13.71 3.66
N LYS A 13 9.11 -14.27 3.92
CA LYS A 13 9.69 -14.50 5.25
C LYS A 13 10.16 -13.21 5.94
N LEU A 14 10.05 -12.06 5.28
CA LEU A 14 10.44 -10.78 5.87
C LEU A 14 9.47 -10.36 6.98
N ASP A 15 10.04 -9.79 8.04
CA ASP A 15 9.27 -9.17 9.10
C ASP A 15 8.51 -7.93 8.60
N LEU A 16 7.41 -7.58 9.27
CA LEU A 16 6.52 -6.48 8.88
C LEU A 16 7.27 -5.15 8.76
N LEU A 17 8.20 -4.87 9.67
CA LEU A 17 9.03 -3.66 9.64
C LEU A 17 9.88 -3.60 8.37
N ARG A 18 10.51 -4.72 7.99
CA ARG A 18 11.33 -4.79 6.77
C ARG A 18 10.48 -4.64 5.51
N LYS A 19 9.30 -5.25 5.47
CA LYS A 19 8.33 -5.06 4.38
C LYS A 19 7.88 -3.60 4.27
N ARG A 20 7.66 -2.92 5.41
CA ARG A 20 7.33 -1.49 5.47
C ARG A 20 8.45 -0.63 4.90
N TYR A 21 9.72 -0.92 5.21
CA TYR A 21 10.86 -0.19 4.63
C TYR A 21 10.91 -0.33 3.11
N VAL A 22 10.79 -1.55 2.58
CA VAL A 22 10.77 -1.80 1.13
C VAL A 22 9.58 -1.08 0.47
N PHE A 23 8.41 -1.13 1.08
CA PHE A 23 7.23 -0.41 0.62
C PHE A 23 7.47 1.11 0.56
N THR A 24 8.04 1.66 1.64
CA THR A 24 8.30 3.10 1.74
C THR A 24 9.39 3.54 0.78
N ALA A 25 10.40 2.72 0.52
CA ALA A 25 11.48 3.07 -0.39
C ALA A 25 11.05 3.06 -1.87
N ILE A 26 10.18 2.12 -2.27
CA ILE A 26 9.83 1.91 -3.68
C ILE A 26 8.44 2.45 -3.99
N ILE A 27 7.41 1.97 -3.27
CA ILE A 27 6.03 2.35 -3.58
C ILE A 27 5.80 3.82 -3.25
N ARG A 28 6.21 4.31 -2.07
CA ARG A 28 6.06 5.74 -1.76
C ARG A 28 6.76 6.64 -2.78
N THR A 29 7.93 6.24 -3.28
CA THR A 29 8.67 7.01 -4.27
C THR A 29 7.94 7.09 -5.61
N ILE A 30 7.34 5.98 -6.07
CA ILE A 30 6.46 5.98 -7.26
C ILE A 30 5.28 6.92 -7.05
N PHE A 31 4.67 6.89 -5.86
CA PHE A 31 3.53 7.75 -5.53
C PHE A 31 3.91 9.24 -5.47
N ILE A 32 5.06 9.58 -4.88
CA ILE A 32 5.56 10.96 -4.82
C ILE A 32 5.84 11.47 -6.24
N TYR A 33 6.49 10.68 -7.08
CA TYR A 33 6.81 11.08 -8.45
C TYR A 33 5.55 11.29 -9.31
N ALA A 34 4.52 10.48 -9.11
CA ALA A 34 3.24 10.62 -9.80
C ALA A 34 2.31 11.69 -9.18
N SER A 35 2.68 12.29 -8.04
CA SER A 35 1.83 13.24 -7.30
C SER A 35 1.35 14.42 -8.15
N PRO A 36 2.16 15.06 -9.01
CA PRO A 36 1.69 16.17 -9.85
C PRO A 36 0.61 15.73 -10.84
N ALA A 37 0.72 14.51 -11.39
CA ALA A 37 -0.28 13.96 -12.29
C ALA A 37 -1.60 13.69 -11.56
N TRP A 38 -1.56 13.27 -10.30
CA TRP A 38 -2.75 12.98 -9.50
C TRP A 38 -3.47 14.21 -8.96
N ALA A 39 -2.77 15.33 -8.82
CA ALA A 39 -3.38 16.59 -8.38
C ALA A 39 -4.46 17.09 -9.36
N ALA A 40 -4.35 16.72 -10.64
CA ALA A 40 -5.31 17.11 -11.69
C ALA A 40 -6.43 16.10 -11.93
N VAL A 41 -6.51 15.02 -11.13
CA VAL A 41 -7.39 13.87 -11.39
C VAL A 41 -8.73 14.01 -10.65
N ASN A 42 -9.82 13.64 -11.34
CA ASN A 42 -11.18 13.67 -10.81
C ASN A 42 -11.38 12.75 -9.59
N ASN A 43 -12.31 13.10 -8.71
CA ASN A 43 -12.64 12.34 -7.48
C ASN A 43 -12.90 10.84 -7.72
N LYS A 44 -13.50 10.46 -8.87
CA LYS A 44 -13.73 9.05 -9.22
C LYS A 44 -12.43 8.27 -9.40
N ASP A 45 -11.43 8.88 -10.00
CA ASP A 45 -10.14 8.25 -10.28
C ASP A 45 -9.24 8.29 -9.04
N GLN A 46 -9.35 9.32 -8.19
CA GLN A 46 -8.76 9.32 -6.85
C GLN A 46 -9.27 8.14 -5.99
N ASN A 47 -10.58 7.86 -6.04
CA ASN A 47 -11.14 6.68 -5.36
C ASN A 47 -10.56 5.36 -5.87
N LYS A 48 -10.31 5.24 -7.18
CA LYS A 48 -9.64 4.05 -7.75
C LYS A 48 -8.21 3.91 -7.21
N LEU A 49 -7.47 5.01 -7.09
CA LEU A 49 -6.13 5.02 -6.51
C LEU A 49 -6.16 4.57 -5.04
N GLN A 50 -7.11 5.07 -4.26
CA GLN A 50 -7.29 4.66 -2.86
C GLN A 50 -7.60 3.15 -2.73
N ILE A 51 -8.43 2.60 -3.63
CA ILE A 51 -8.73 1.17 -3.66
C ILE A 51 -7.44 0.36 -3.92
N VAL A 52 -6.61 0.80 -4.87
CA VAL A 52 -5.33 0.16 -5.15
C VAL A 52 -4.39 0.25 -3.94
N GLN A 53 -4.29 1.41 -3.30
CA GLN A 53 -3.50 1.60 -2.08
C GLN A 53 -3.96 0.66 -0.96
N ASN A 54 -5.26 0.57 -0.70
CA ASN A 54 -5.83 -0.28 0.34
C ASN A 54 -5.53 -1.77 0.08
N LYS A 55 -5.51 -2.22 -1.19
CA LYS A 55 -5.12 -3.59 -1.54
C LYS A 55 -3.65 -3.88 -1.21
N TYR A 56 -2.74 -2.96 -1.55
CA TYR A 56 -1.33 -3.11 -1.21
C TYR A 56 -1.09 -3.07 0.30
N LEU A 57 -1.80 -2.19 1.01
CA LEU A 57 -1.74 -2.09 2.47
C LEU A 57 -2.06 -3.44 3.14
N ARG A 58 -3.18 -4.06 2.74
CA ARG A 58 -3.57 -5.40 3.21
C ARG A 58 -2.55 -6.48 2.87
N LEU A 59 -1.95 -6.40 1.67
CA LEU A 59 -0.90 -7.34 1.27
C LEU A 59 0.35 -7.23 2.15
N ILE A 60 0.71 -6.04 2.61
CA ILE A 60 1.88 -5.86 3.50
C ILE A 60 1.55 -6.37 4.90
N THR A 61 0.40 -5.96 5.44
CA THR A 61 0.00 -6.28 6.81
C THR A 61 -0.54 -7.68 6.99
N GLN A 62 -0.77 -8.41 5.89
CA GLN A 62 -1.44 -9.70 5.92
C GLN A 62 -2.81 -9.67 6.59
N ALA A 63 -3.48 -8.52 6.50
CA ALA A 63 -4.77 -8.31 7.14
C ALA A 63 -5.85 -9.19 6.52
N HIS A 64 -6.64 -9.83 7.38
CA HIS A 64 -7.74 -10.66 6.95
C HIS A 64 -8.87 -9.84 6.30
N PHE A 65 -9.73 -10.48 5.50
CA PHE A 65 -10.79 -9.79 4.77
C PHE A 65 -11.82 -9.09 5.68
N TYR A 66 -12.01 -9.57 6.91
CA TYR A 66 -12.97 -9.02 7.87
C TYR A 66 -12.51 -7.71 8.51
N VAL A 67 -11.21 -7.39 8.44
CA VAL A 67 -10.68 -6.16 9.03
C VAL A 67 -11.13 -5.00 8.15
N SER A 68 -11.69 -3.93 8.70
CA SER A 68 -12.10 -2.76 7.93
C SER A 68 -10.90 -1.94 7.44
N ASN A 69 -11.08 -1.15 6.37
CA ASN A 69 -10.01 -0.26 5.91
C ASN A 69 -9.72 0.83 6.97
N ASP A 70 -10.74 1.33 7.67
CA ASP A 70 -10.57 2.34 8.71
C ASP A 70 -9.76 1.83 9.91
N THR A 71 -10.01 0.58 10.34
CA THR A 71 -9.24 -0.03 11.44
C THR A 71 -7.78 -0.23 11.01
N LEU A 72 -7.55 -0.70 9.77
CA LEU A 72 -6.20 -0.82 9.22
C LEU A 72 -5.44 0.51 9.18
N HIS A 73 -6.11 1.59 8.78
CA HIS A 73 -5.48 2.91 8.74
C HIS A 73 -5.18 3.45 10.14
N LYS A 74 -6.06 3.19 11.12
CA LYS A 74 -5.82 3.55 12.52
C LYS A 74 -4.60 2.83 13.09
N ASP A 75 -4.52 1.51 12.90
CA ASP A 75 -3.42 0.69 13.43
C ASP A 75 -2.06 1.07 12.83
N LEU A 76 -2.04 1.54 11.58
CA LEU A 76 -0.81 1.92 10.87
C LEU A 76 -0.38 3.38 11.05
N LYS A 77 -1.24 4.22 11.64
CA LYS A 77 -0.93 5.63 11.92
C LYS A 77 -0.13 5.81 13.21
N ASN A 78 -0.11 4.79 14.07
CA ASN A 78 0.68 4.73 15.30
C ASN A 78 2.19 4.60 15.05
#